data_AF-A0A497EBD8-F1
#
_entry.id   AF-A0A497EBD8-F1
#
_cell.length_a   1.000
_cell.length_b   1.000
_cell.length_c   1.000
_cell.angle_alpha   90.00
_cell.angle_beta   90.00
_cell.angle_gamma   90.00
#
_symmetry.space_group_name_H-M   'P 1'
#
loop_
_entity.id
_entity.type
_entity.pdbx_description
1 polymer ?
#
loop_
_entity_poly.entity_id
_entity_poly.type
_entity_poly.pdbx_seq_one_letter_code
_entity_poly.pdbx_strand_id
1 'polypeptide(L)'
;MPKVLLYQPRCVFYTMPLALMAVGSGLKNLGIETVIVDGRLEDDPISALVTHLDDSLCLGISVLTGSTIRDALEIGGRLKSLRPDLPVVWGGWHPSLFPKEILDEAPEVDIVVRVKAKRHCVNWPRHGSPGARSTASPELPTGTTMGSS
;
A
#
# COMPACT_ATOMS: atom_id res chain seq x y z
N MET A 1 16.67 -10.69 16.58
CA MET A 1 16.40 -11.05 15.17
C MET A 1 15.98 -9.76 14.47
N PRO A 2 16.24 -9.56 13.17
CA PRO A 2 15.77 -8.37 12.48
C PRO A 2 14.24 -8.29 12.55
N LYS A 3 13.72 -7.11 12.90
CA LYS A 3 12.28 -6.89 13.12
C LYS A 3 11.76 -5.79 12.19
N VAL A 4 10.51 -5.90 11.74
CA VAL A 4 9.80 -4.83 11.02
C VAL A 4 8.55 -4.45 11.79
N LEU A 5 8.38 -3.14 12.02
CA LEU A 5 7.13 -2.60 12.58
C LEU A 5 6.15 -2.38 11.45
N LEU A 6 4.93 -2.89 11.60
CA LEU A 6 3.84 -2.72 10.66
C LEU A 6 2.70 -2.01 11.37
N TYR A 7 2.38 -0.80 10.91
CA TYR A 7 1.35 0.03 11.51
C TYR A 7 0.14 0.16 10.58
N GLN A 8 -1.04 -0.08 11.15
CA GLN A 8 -2.33 0.25 10.52
C GLN A 8 -2.87 1.53 11.15
N PRO A 9 -2.98 2.63 10.38
CA PRO A 9 -3.50 3.89 10.87
C PRO A 9 -4.95 3.82 11.36
N ARG A 10 -5.27 4.72 12.29
CA ARG A 10 -6.65 4.93 12.76
C ARG A 10 -7.57 5.30 11.61
N CYS A 11 -8.64 4.54 11.45
CA CYS A 11 -9.68 4.84 10.47
C CYS A 11 -11.06 4.42 10.95
N VAL A 12 -12.07 5.06 10.36
CA VAL A 12 -13.50 4.81 10.66
C VAL A 12 -14.05 3.55 9.97
N PHE A 13 -13.24 2.87 9.14
CA PHE A 13 -13.65 1.69 8.41
C PHE A 13 -12.97 0.44 8.96
N TYR A 14 -13.78 -0.53 9.39
CA TYR A 14 -13.30 -1.84 9.87
C TYR A 14 -13.01 -2.77 8.68
N THR A 15 -11.88 -2.55 8.02
CA THR A 15 -11.29 -3.56 7.14
C THR A 15 -10.12 -4.24 7.85
N MET A 16 -10.04 -5.57 7.75
CA MET A 16 -8.91 -6.34 8.28
C MET A 16 -7.64 -5.89 7.54
N PRO A 17 -6.48 -5.70 8.22
CA PRO A 17 -5.25 -5.22 7.57
C PRO A 17 -4.58 -6.33 6.74
N LEU A 18 -5.32 -6.89 5.76
CA LEU A 18 -4.92 -8.01 4.91
C LEU A 18 -3.59 -7.77 4.19
N ALA A 19 -3.34 -6.54 3.78
CA ALA A 19 -2.08 -6.15 3.16
C ALA A 19 -0.90 -6.31 4.11
N LEU A 20 -1.03 -5.86 5.36
CA LEU A 20 0.03 -6.00 6.38
C LEU A 20 0.22 -7.46 6.77
N MET A 21 -0.86 -8.24 6.85
CA MET A 21 -0.78 -9.69 7.12
C MET A 21 -0.05 -10.45 6.01
N ALA A 22 -0.30 -10.10 4.75
CA ALA A 22 0.40 -10.69 3.61
C ALA A 22 1.90 -10.35 3.62
N VAL A 23 2.24 -9.09 3.92
CA VAL A 23 3.64 -8.66 4.07
C VAL A 23 4.31 -9.37 5.25
N GLY A 24 3.65 -9.45 6.40
CA GLY A 24 4.18 -10.13 7.58
C GLY A 24 4.44 -11.61 7.34
N SER A 25 3.54 -12.30 6.62
CA SER A 25 3.73 -13.69 6.21
C SER A 25 4.96 -13.88 5.31
N GLY A 26 5.15 -12.98 4.34
CA GLY A 26 6.32 -12.99 3.46
C GLY A 26 7.64 -12.75 4.22
N LEU A 27 7.65 -11.77 5.13
CA LEU A 27 8.82 -11.44 5.97
C LEU A 27 9.19 -12.59 6.92
N LYS A 28 8.19 -13.26 7.50
CA LYS A 28 8.42 -14.45 8.34
C LYS A 28 9.15 -15.56 7.58
N ASN A 29 8.84 -15.78 6.31
CA ASN A 29 9.53 -16.76 5.47
C ASN A 29 11.00 -16.39 5.20
N LEU A 30 11.37 -15.12 5.36
CA LEU A 30 12.75 -14.63 5.27
C LEU A 30 13.47 -14.61 6.63
N GLY A 31 12.84 -15.13 7.70
CA GLY A 31 13.39 -15.10 9.05
C GLY A 31 13.34 -13.72 9.72
N ILE A 32 12.50 -12.82 9.19
CA ILE A 32 12.30 -11.47 9.74
C ILE A 32 11.07 -11.49 10.65
N GLU A 33 11.24 -11.00 11.87
CA GLU A 33 10.15 -10.85 12.83
C GLU A 33 9.27 -9.65 12.46
N THR A 34 7.97 -9.74 12.69
CA THR A 34 7.06 -8.63 12.45
C THR A 34 6.22 -8.31 13.67
N VAL A 35 6.18 -7.04 14.04
CA VAL A 35 5.27 -6.51 15.05
C VAL A 35 4.19 -5.72 14.33
N ILE A 36 2.93 -6.12 14.50
CA ILE A 36 1.79 -5.43 13.91
C ILE A 36 1.06 -4.67 15.01
N VAL A 37 0.92 -3.35 14.82
CA VAL A 37 0.17 -2.45 15.69
C VAL A 37 -1.01 -1.89 14.90
N ASP A 38 -2.22 -2.11 15.38
CA ASP A 38 -3.43 -1.54 14.77
C ASP A 38 -3.93 -0.37 15.62
N GLY A 39 -3.78 0.86 15.11
CA GLY A 39 -4.16 2.07 15.84
C GLY A 39 -5.65 2.13 16.21
N ARG A 40 -6.50 1.30 15.59
CA ARG A 40 -7.93 1.20 15.93
C ARG A 40 -8.18 0.35 17.17
N LEU A 41 -7.25 -0.54 17.52
CA LEU A 41 -7.36 -1.47 18.64
C LEU A 41 -6.49 -1.02 19.82
N GLU A 42 -5.46 -0.23 19.56
CA GLU A 42 -4.53 0.27 20.56
C GLU A 42 -4.94 1.66 21.06
N ASP A 43 -5.07 1.80 22.38
CA ASP A 43 -5.29 3.09 23.02
C ASP A 43 -4.07 4.02 22.80
N ASP A 44 -2.86 3.47 22.95
CA ASP A 44 -1.59 4.16 22.74
C ASP A 44 -0.67 3.41 21.74
N PRO A 45 -0.90 3.58 20.42
CA PRO A 45 -0.10 2.93 19.40
C PRO A 45 1.34 3.43 19.36
N ILE A 46 1.61 4.66 19.80
CA ILE A 46 2.99 5.20 19.85
C ILE A 46 3.79 4.41 20.87
N SER A 47 3.29 4.24 22.08
CA SER A 47 3.98 3.48 23.12
C SER A 47 4.21 2.01 22.71
N ALA A 48 3.20 1.39 22.09
CA ALA A 48 3.31 0.04 21.56
C ALA A 48 4.43 -0.10 20.50
N LEU A 49 4.53 0.86 19.57
CA LEU A 49 5.59 0.89 18.55
C LEU A 49 6.97 1.18 19.16
N VAL A 50 7.06 2.13 20.09
CA VAL A 50 8.32 2.56 20.72
C VAL A 50 8.97 1.41 21.49
N THR A 51 8.18 0.52 22.09
CA THR A 51 8.66 -0.69 22.78
C THR A 51 9.51 -1.61 21.89
N HIS A 52 9.39 -1.48 20.57
CA HIS A 52 10.10 -2.29 19.59
C HIS A 52 10.97 -1.46 18.63
N LEU A 53 11.19 -0.17 18.93
CA LEU A 53 11.81 0.76 17.99
C LEU A 53 13.32 0.51 17.79
N ASP A 54 14.05 0.21 18.85
CA ASP A 54 15.52 0.13 18.84
C ASP A 54 16.05 -1.01 17.95
N ASP A 55 15.36 -2.14 17.90
CA ASP A 55 15.78 -3.34 17.16
C ASP A 55 15.08 -3.50 15.79
N SER A 56 14.32 -2.49 15.38
CA SER A 56 13.57 -2.51 14.13
C SER A 56 14.40 -2.06 12.92
N LEU A 57 14.16 -2.71 11.79
CA LEU A 57 14.78 -2.38 10.50
C LEU A 57 14.07 -1.21 9.82
N CYS A 58 12.75 -1.14 9.93
CA CYS A 58 11.93 -0.07 9.37
C CYS A 58 10.52 -0.08 9.97
N LEU A 59 9.81 1.01 9.72
CA LEU A 59 8.38 1.15 9.94
C LEU A 59 7.65 1.07 8.60
N GLY A 60 6.78 0.08 8.41
CA GLY A 60 5.84 0.00 7.31
C GLY A 60 4.46 0.50 7.72
N ILE A 61 3.87 1.43 6.97
CA ILE A 61 2.53 1.96 7.22
C ILE A 61 1.61 1.69 6.03
N SER A 62 0.43 1.12 6.28
CA SER A 62 -0.60 0.90 5.26
C SER A 62 -1.56 2.10 5.18
N VAL A 63 -1.28 3.04 4.28
CA VAL A 63 -1.97 4.33 4.17
C VAL A 63 -3.11 4.28 3.13
N LEU A 64 -4.30 4.65 3.59
CA LEU A 64 -5.46 4.97 2.75
C LEU A 64 -5.60 6.50 2.60
N THR A 65 -6.57 6.95 1.82
CA THR A 65 -6.92 8.37 1.72
C THR A 65 -7.69 8.86 2.95
N GLY A 66 -7.55 10.14 3.28
CA GLY A 66 -8.34 10.79 4.33
C GLY A 66 -7.62 10.84 5.67
N SER A 67 -8.33 10.54 6.77
CA SER A 67 -7.81 10.69 8.13
C SER A 67 -6.57 9.83 8.41
N THR A 68 -6.41 8.71 7.70
CA THR A 68 -5.25 7.81 7.81
C THR A 68 -3.94 8.45 7.40
N ILE A 69 -3.97 9.48 6.55
CA ILE A 69 -2.75 10.21 6.14
C ILE A 69 -2.20 10.96 7.34
N ARG A 70 -3.06 11.72 8.03
CA ARG A 70 -2.66 12.53 9.20
C ARG A 70 -2.08 11.66 10.31
N ASP A 71 -2.75 10.55 10.62
CA ASP A 71 -2.32 9.61 11.65
C ASP A 71 -0.99 8.92 11.25
N ALA A 72 -0.81 8.55 9.97
CA ALA A 72 0.46 8.02 9.48
C ALA A 72 1.62 9.02 9.56
N LEU A 73 1.39 10.30 9.25
CA LEU A 73 2.37 11.38 9.39
C LEU A 73 2.76 11.57 10.86
N GLU A 74 1.77 11.62 11.76
CA GLU A 74 2.00 11.75 13.21
C GLU A 74 2.88 10.61 13.75
N ILE A 75 2.54 9.37 13.41
CA ILE A 75 3.30 8.18 13.83
C ILE A 75 4.71 8.20 13.23
N GLY A 76 4.84 8.43 11.93
CA GLY A 76 6.14 8.47 11.24
C GLY A 76 7.05 9.54 11.81
N GLY A 77 6.54 10.77 11.96
CA GLY A 77 7.25 11.89 12.55
C GLY A 77 7.65 11.63 14.00
N ARG A 78 6.76 11.04 14.81
CA ARG A 78 7.08 10.72 16.21
C ARG A 78 8.18 9.67 16.31
N LEU A 79 8.11 8.59 15.54
CA LEU A 79 9.13 7.55 15.55
C LEU A 79 10.48 8.08 15.04
N LYS A 80 10.49 8.90 13.97
CA LYS A 80 11.72 9.56 13.50
C LYS A 80 12.30 10.55 14.51
N SER A 81 11.46 11.24 15.29
CA SER A 81 11.96 12.13 16.36
C SER A 81 12.73 11.37 17.45
N LEU A 82 12.40 10.09 17.65
CA LEU A 82 13.07 9.20 18.61
C LEU A 82 14.24 8.45 17.95
N ARG A 83 14.10 8.08 16.69
CA ARG A 83 15.10 7.35 15.90
C ARG A 83 15.20 7.91 14.48
N PRO A 84 16.03 8.95 14.25
CA PRO A 84 16.10 9.67 12.97
C PRO A 84 16.56 8.82 11.78
N ASP A 85 17.28 7.73 12.03
CA ASP A 85 17.76 6.78 11.02
C ASP A 85 16.71 5.72 10.62
N LEU A 86 15.56 5.65 11.31
CA LEU A 86 14.53 4.65 11.03
C LEU A 86 13.91 4.91 9.65
N PRO A 87 14.05 3.97 8.69
CA PRO A 87 13.35 4.08 7.42
C PRO A 87 11.84 3.94 7.62
N VAL A 88 11.08 4.88 7.08
CA VAL A 88 9.61 4.86 7.07
C VAL A 88 9.14 4.57 5.66
N VAL A 89 8.39 3.48 5.53
CA VAL A 89 7.88 2.94 4.28
C VAL A 89 6.37 3.05 4.25
N TRP A 90 5.83 3.78 3.27
CA TRP A 90 4.40 3.87 3.05
C TRP A 90 3.96 2.93 1.93
N GLY A 91 2.93 2.12 2.20
CA GLY A 91 2.24 1.30 1.22
C GLY A 91 0.74 1.51 1.27
N GLY A 92 -0.01 0.87 0.37
CA GLY A 92 -1.47 0.97 0.33
C GLY A 92 -2.00 1.78 -0.86
N TRP A 93 -3.29 2.11 -0.82
CA TRP A 93 -3.98 2.72 -1.96
C TRP A 93 -3.48 4.14 -2.24
N HIS A 94 -3.35 4.98 -1.20
CA HIS A 94 -2.95 6.37 -1.38
C HIS A 94 -1.50 6.51 -1.91
N PRO A 95 -0.49 5.82 -1.34
CA PRO A 95 0.87 5.88 -1.88
C PRO A 95 1.03 5.28 -3.28
N SER A 96 0.13 4.38 -3.68
CA SER A 96 0.13 3.84 -5.05
C SER A 96 -0.30 4.86 -6.10
N LEU A 97 -1.17 5.81 -5.72
CA LEU A 97 -1.72 6.85 -6.58
C LEU A 97 -0.85 8.11 -6.63
N PHE A 98 -0.29 8.53 -5.50
CA PHE A 98 0.43 9.81 -5.35
C PHE A 98 1.86 9.63 -4.79
N PRO A 99 2.70 8.77 -5.38
CA PRO A 99 4.00 8.44 -4.80
C PRO A 99 4.97 9.62 -4.80
N LYS A 100 4.89 10.51 -5.79
CA LYS A 100 5.81 11.64 -5.92
C LYS A 100 5.44 12.73 -4.92
N GLU A 101 4.17 13.08 -4.87
CA GLU A 101 3.61 14.09 -3.98
C GLU A 101 3.90 13.74 -2.52
N ILE A 102 3.76 12.46 -2.13
CA ILE A 102 4.11 12.02 -0.77
C ILE A 102 5.59 12.23 -0.46
N LEU A 103 6.49 11.84 -1.36
CA LEU A 103 7.94 12.00 -1.11
C LEU A 103 8.38 13.47 -1.13
N ASP A 104 7.67 14.33 -1.88
CA ASP A 104 7.95 15.76 -1.94
C ASP A 104 7.39 16.52 -0.71
N GLU A 105 6.23 16.10 -0.18
CA GLU A 105 5.50 16.85 0.87
C GLU A 105 5.61 16.26 2.29
N ALA A 106 5.93 14.97 2.43
CA ALA A 106 6.01 14.27 3.71
C ALA A 106 7.46 13.88 4.05
N PRO A 107 8.26 14.75 4.71
CA PRO A 107 9.68 14.50 5.02
C PRO A 107 9.90 13.30 5.94
N GLU A 108 8.88 12.86 6.67
CA GLU A 108 8.93 11.65 7.48
C GLU A 108 8.87 10.36 6.67
N VAL A 109 8.58 10.40 5.36
CA VAL A 109 8.47 9.22 4.49
C VAL A 109 9.71 9.07 3.63
N ASP A 110 10.39 7.92 3.73
CA ASP A 110 11.60 7.65 2.94
C ASP A 110 11.31 6.85 1.67
N ILE A 111 10.33 5.95 1.73
CA ILE A 111 10.05 4.97 0.67
C ILE A 111 8.55 4.84 0.47
N VAL A 112 8.13 4.80 -0.79
CA VAL A 112 6.75 4.45 -1.18
C VAL A 112 6.72 3.14 -1.96
N VAL A 113 5.94 2.18 -1.48
CA VAL A 113 5.67 0.91 -2.17
C VAL A 113 4.33 1.00 -2.89
N ARG A 114 4.37 0.85 -4.21
CA ARG A 114 3.18 0.91 -5.07
C ARG A 114 2.63 -0.48 -5.32
N VAL A 115 1.33 -0.67 -5.11
CA VAL A 115 0.62 -1.85 -5.59
C VAL A 115 0.07 -1.61 -6.99
N LYS A 116 0.35 -2.52 -7.91
CA LYS A 116 -0.27 -2.53 -9.23
C LYS A 116 -1.60 -3.26 -9.11
N ALA A 117 -2.72 -2.57 -9.29
CA ALA A 117 -4.01 -3.24 -9.43
C ALA A 117 -3.90 -4.21 -10.62
N LYS A 118 -4.03 -5.52 -10.38
CA LYS A 118 -4.19 -6.48 -11.46
C LYS A 118 -5.49 -6.09 -12.18
N ARG A 119 -5.39 -5.71 -13.46
CA ARG A 119 -6.54 -5.42 -14.32
C ARG A 119 -7.39 -6.70 -14.46
N HIS A 120 -8.35 -6.90 -13.58
CA HIS A 120 -9.61 -7.54 -13.96
C HIS A 120 -10.57 -6.40 -14.30
N CYS A 121 -10.45 -5.89 -15.54
CA CYS A 121 -11.45 -5.00 -16.10
C CYS A 121 -12.73 -5.81 -16.30
N VAL A 122 -13.59 -5.89 -15.29
CA VAL A 122 -15.03 -6.05 -15.56
C VAL A 122 -15.47 -4.74 -16.20
N ASN A 123 -15.94 -4.86 -17.44
CA ASN A 123 -16.36 -3.76 -18.31
C ASN A 123 -17.43 -2.91 -17.61
N TRP A 124 -17.04 -1.79 -17.02
CA TRP A 124 -17.98 -0.78 -16.51
C TRP A 124 -18.53 0.01 -17.71
N PRO A 125 -19.85 0.03 -17.95
CA PRO A 125 -20.39 0.78 -19.07
C PRO A 125 -20.14 2.27 -18.83
N ARG A 126 -19.32 2.89 -19.68
CA ARG A 126 -19.23 4.35 -19.74
C ARG A 126 -20.56 4.86 -20.28
N HIS A 127 -21.36 5.50 -19.42
CA HIS A 127 -22.46 6.34 -19.90
C HIS A 127 -21.88 7.39 -20.85
N GLY A 128 -22.32 7.31 -22.10
CA GLY A 128 -21.81 8.12 -23.20
C GLY A 128 -22.19 9.58 -23.06
N SER A 129 -21.21 10.46 -23.26
CA SER A 129 -21.44 11.77 -23.86
C SER A 129 -20.97 11.68 -25.33
N PRO A 130 -21.76 12.15 -26.30
CA PRO A 130 -21.55 11.85 -27.71
C PRO A 130 -20.41 12.68 -28.28
N GLY A 131 -19.36 12.04 -28.80
CA GLY A 131 -18.33 12.77 -29.53
C GLY A 131 -16.96 12.11 -29.63
N ALA A 132 -16.86 10.82 -29.94
CA ALA A 132 -15.62 10.27 -30.46
C ALA A 132 -15.92 9.06 -31.33
N ARG A 133 -15.69 9.20 -32.65
CA ARG A 133 -15.81 8.11 -33.61
C ARG A 133 -14.81 7.00 -33.27
N SER A 134 -15.35 5.79 -33.12
CA SER A 134 -14.63 4.54 -33.00
C SER A 134 -13.89 4.23 -34.30
N THR A 135 -12.58 4.02 -34.24
CA THR A 135 -11.87 3.22 -35.23
C THR A 135 -11.48 1.92 -34.54
N ALA A 136 -12.18 0.85 -34.89
CA ALA A 136 -12.00 -0.50 -34.37
C ALA A 136 -10.58 -1.05 -34.66
N SER A 137 -10.03 -1.80 -33.71
CA SER A 137 -8.86 -2.66 -33.92
C SER A 137 -9.23 -3.85 -34.83
N PRO A 138 -8.31 -4.38 -35.64
CA PRO A 138 -8.63 -5.42 -36.62
C PRO A 138 -8.78 -6.80 -35.96
N GLU A 139 -9.81 -7.52 -36.38
CA GLU A 139 -10.09 -8.92 -36.04
C GLU A 139 -9.02 -9.84 -36.65
N LEU A 140 -8.61 -10.86 -35.88
CA LEU A 140 -7.77 -11.96 -36.34
C LEU A 140 -8.63 -12.94 -37.18
N PRO A 141 -8.19 -13.33 -38.39
CA PRO A 141 -8.98 -14.23 -39.24
C PRO A 141 -8.92 -15.68 -38.73
N THR A 142 -10.09 -16.24 -38.43
CA THR A 142 -10.35 -17.68 -38.36
C THR A 142 -10.29 -18.25 -39.78
N GLY A 143 -9.26 -19.06 -40.07
CA GLY A 143 -9.14 -19.81 -41.33
C GLY A 143 -9.41 -21.30 -41.10
N THR A 144 -10.55 -21.78 -41.60
CA THR A 144 -10.78 -23.19 -41.96
C THR A 144 -11.16 -23.21 -43.44
N THR A 145 -10.35 -23.88 -44.27
CA THR A 145 -10.79 -24.41 -45.57
C THR A 145 -10.14 -25.76 -45.82
N MET A 146 -10.97 -26.79 -46.00
CA MET A 146 -10.61 -28.07 -46.61
C MET A 146 -10.30 -27.89 -48.11
N GLY A 147 -9.46 -28.77 -48.67
CA GLY A 147 -9.79 -29.48 -49.91
C GLY A 147 -8.95 -29.24 -51.17
N SER A 148 -8.53 -30.38 -51.75
CA SER A 148 -8.13 -30.68 -53.15
C SER A 148 -6.80 -30.17 -53.71
N SER A 149 -5.83 -31.09 -53.84
CA SER A 149 -5.41 -31.66 -55.12
C SER A 149 -4.82 -33.06 -54.90
#